data_AF-A0A2S4W9V0-F1
#
_entry.id   AF-A0A2S4W9V0-F1
#
_cell.length_a   1.000
_cell.length_b   1.000
_cell.length_c   1.000
_cell.angle_alpha   90.00
_cell.angle_beta   90.00
_cell.angle_gamma   90.00
#
_symmetry.space_group_name_H-M   'P 1'
#
loop_
_entity.id
_entity.type
_entity.pdbx_description
1 polymer ?
#
loop_
_entity_poly.entity_id
_entity_poly.type
_entity_poly.pdbx_seq_one_letter_code
_entity_poly.pdbx_strand_id
1 'polypeptide(L)'
;MFPAFLQFVEMILTIIPWPKKQLELNQEEKLDFNKELKNAAQFFEDFKAYLMESVLGEDSRPDWTAAKDQFIKNFRKGKGEPVPTLWCVLELWMKTHYKIIWKALSENKRDALCQNVKTFFNNIFFHGIEEMTEKISRSK
;
A
#
# COMPACT_ATOMS: atom_id res chain seq x y z
N MET A 1 4.27 -5.06 10.18
CA MET A 1 4.04 -4.60 8.78
C MET A 1 2.56 -4.67 8.42
N PHE A 2 1.88 -5.80 8.62
CA PHE A 2 0.45 -5.96 8.28
C PHE A 2 -0.50 -4.91 8.89
N PRO A 3 -0.48 -4.60 10.20
CA PRO A 3 -1.38 -3.57 10.74
C PRO A 3 -1.14 -2.17 10.13
N ALA A 4 0.14 -1.80 9.95
CA ALA A 4 0.50 -0.55 9.29
C ALA A 4 0.03 -0.53 7.82
N PHE A 5 0.14 -1.65 7.10
CA PHE A 5 -0.39 -1.78 5.74
C PHE A 5 -1.89 -1.53 5.69
N LEU A 6 -2.68 -2.20 6.53
CA LEU A 6 -4.12 -1.99 6.55
C LEU A 6 -4.51 -0.57 6.92
N GLN A 7 -3.79 0.06 7.86
CA GLN A 7 -4.07 1.44 8.24
C GLN A 7 -3.74 2.43 7.12
N PHE A 8 -2.66 2.19 6.36
CA PHE A 8 -2.38 2.98 5.15
C PHE A 8 -3.43 2.78 4.07
N VAL A 9 -3.89 1.55 3.86
CA VAL A 9 -5.00 1.26 2.95
C VAL A 9 -6.25 2.05 3.37
N GLU A 10 -6.66 1.96 4.64
CA GLU A 10 -7.79 2.71 5.18
C GLU A 10 -7.64 4.23 4.95
N MET A 11 -6.47 4.80 5.24
CA MET A 11 -6.21 6.22 5.00
C MET A 11 -6.34 6.59 3.52
N ILE A 12 -5.76 5.78 2.62
CA ILE A 12 -5.83 6.00 1.17
C ILE A 12 -7.29 5.92 0.69
N LEU A 13 -8.03 4.90 1.12
CA LEU A 13 -9.46 4.71 0.84
C LEU A 13 -10.32 5.86 1.36
N THR A 14 -9.94 6.48 2.47
CA THR A 14 -10.74 7.56 3.09
C THR A 14 -10.42 8.93 2.50
N ILE A 15 -9.14 9.23 2.25
CA ILE A 15 -8.69 10.57 1.89
C ILE A 15 -8.82 10.83 0.38
N ILE A 16 -8.61 9.81 -0.45
CA ILE A 16 -8.62 10.00 -1.89
C ILE A 16 -10.07 10.06 -2.39
N PRO A 17 -10.48 11.12 -3.08
CA PRO A 17 -11.78 11.16 -3.72
C PRO A 17 -11.79 10.16 -4.89
N TRP A 18 -12.55 9.08 -4.74
CA TRP A 18 -12.65 8.01 -5.71
C TRP A 18 -13.30 8.50 -7.02
N PRO A 19 -12.57 8.50 -8.16
CA PRO A 19 -13.15 8.93 -9.43
C PRO A 19 -14.31 8.02 -9.81
N LYS A 20 -15.44 8.58 -10.29
CA LYS A 20 -16.59 7.78 -10.75
C LYS A 20 -16.19 6.68 -11.74
N LYS A 21 -15.25 6.96 -12.64
CA LYS A 21 -14.68 5.99 -13.58
C LYS A 21 -14.05 4.76 -12.90
N GLN A 22 -13.45 4.91 -11.73
CA GLN A 22 -12.87 3.80 -10.97
C GLN A 22 -13.97 2.96 -10.29
N LEU A 23 -15.01 3.63 -9.78
CA LEU A 23 -16.16 2.97 -9.17
C LEU A 23 -16.98 2.20 -10.24
N GLU A 24 -17.19 2.80 -11.41
CA GLU A 24 -17.83 2.18 -12.57
C GLU A 24 -17.06 0.95 -13.09
N LEU A 25 -15.72 1.02 -13.15
CA LEU A 25 -14.87 -0.14 -13.50
C LEU A 25 -15.04 -1.30 -12.50
N ASN A 26 -15.21 -0.97 -11.23
CA ASN A 26 -15.43 -1.94 -10.16
C ASN A 26 -16.91 -2.36 -10.05
N GLN A 27 -17.79 -1.83 -10.90
CA GLN A 27 -19.25 -2.05 -10.88
C GLN A 27 -19.89 -1.68 -9.54
N GLU A 28 -19.36 -0.67 -8.85
CA GLU A 28 -19.85 -0.21 -7.56
C GLU A 28 -20.39 1.22 -7.67
N GLU A 29 -21.57 1.48 -7.09
CA GLU A 29 -22.11 2.85 -6.98
C GLU A 29 -21.42 3.64 -5.85
N LYS A 30 -20.84 2.92 -4.88
CA LYS A 30 -20.12 3.45 -3.73
C LYS A 30 -19.07 2.42 -3.29
N LEU A 31 -17.91 2.90 -2.86
CA LEU A 31 -16.85 2.07 -2.29
C LEU A 31 -17.35 1.33 -1.04
N ASP A 32 -17.41 -0.01 -1.09
CA ASP A 32 -17.65 -0.83 0.10
C ASP A 32 -16.36 -0.98 0.91
N PHE A 33 -16.18 -0.07 1.86
CA PHE A 33 -14.96 0.01 2.67
C PHE A 33 -14.58 -1.30 3.37
N ASN A 34 -15.57 -2.07 3.86
CA ASN A 34 -15.30 -3.34 4.55
C ASN A 34 -14.80 -4.41 3.58
N LYS A 35 -15.39 -4.46 2.39
CA LYS A 35 -14.97 -5.35 1.32
C LYS A 35 -13.56 -4.99 0.84
N GLU A 36 -13.26 -3.71 0.64
CA GLU A 36 -11.95 -3.27 0.19
C GLU A 36 -10.85 -3.57 1.21
N LEU A 37 -11.10 -3.41 2.52
CA LEU A 37 -10.15 -3.80 3.55
C LEU A 37 -9.91 -5.32 3.60
N LYS A 38 -10.95 -6.13 3.40
CA LYS A 38 -10.80 -7.60 3.30
C LYS A 38 -9.96 -7.99 2.08
N ASN A 39 -10.22 -7.36 0.94
CA ASN A 39 -9.46 -7.58 -0.29
C ASN A 39 -7.98 -7.20 -0.09
N ALA A 40 -7.72 -6.06 0.55
CA ALA A 40 -6.35 -5.65 0.88
C ALA A 40 -5.66 -6.61 1.84
N ALA A 41 -6.37 -7.12 2.86
CA ALA A 41 -5.83 -8.11 3.78
C ALA A 41 -5.46 -9.40 3.05
N GLN A 42 -6.34 -9.91 2.19
CA GLN A 42 -6.07 -11.09 1.36
C GLN A 42 -4.88 -10.86 0.44
N PHE A 43 -4.83 -9.71 -0.24
CA PHE A 43 -3.72 -9.34 -1.11
C PHE A 43 -2.37 -9.36 -0.38
N PHE A 44 -2.32 -8.87 0.87
CA PHE A 44 -1.10 -8.89 1.65
C PHE A 44 -0.63 -10.32 1.94
N GLU A 45 -1.56 -11.22 2.30
CA GLU A 45 -1.23 -12.63 2.54
C GLU A 45 -0.79 -13.34 1.25
N ASP A 46 -1.44 -13.05 0.12
CA ASP A 46 -1.04 -13.59 -1.19
C ASP A 46 0.37 -13.13 -1.58
N PHE A 47 0.68 -11.84 -1.39
CA PHE A 47 2.03 -11.31 -1.64
C PHE A 47 3.06 -11.92 -0.69
N LYS A 48 2.72 -12.11 0.59
CA LYS A 48 3.58 -12.78 1.56
C LYS A 48 3.84 -14.23 1.16
N ALA A 49 2.83 -14.98 0.72
CA ALA A 49 3.02 -16.34 0.20
C ALA A 49 3.97 -16.32 -1.01
N TYR A 50 3.77 -15.40 -1.94
CA TYR A 50 4.62 -15.22 -3.11
C TYR A 50 6.09 -14.88 -2.78
N LEU A 51 6.33 -14.10 -1.71
CA LEU A 51 7.69 -13.84 -1.22
C LEU A 51 8.39 -15.12 -0.75
N MET A 52 7.64 -16.05 -0.14
CA MET A 52 8.15 -17.30 0.43
C MET A 52 8.35 -18.41 -0.62
N GLU A 53 7.70 -18.31 -1.78
CA GLU A 53 7.89 -19.25 -2.88
C GLU A 53 9.31 -19.16 -3.44
N SER A 54 10.01 -20.30 -3.46
CA SER A 54 11.27 -20.49 -4.19
C SER A 54 10.95 -20.51 -5.68
N VAL A 55 11.36 -19.47 -6.40
CA VAL A 55 11.05 -19.29 -7.82
C VAL A 55 11.81 -20.34 -8.65
N LEU A 56 11.16 -21.48 -8.90
CA LEU A 56 11.54 -22.47 -9.90
C LEU A 56 10.63 -22.29 -11.12
N GLY A 57 10.72 -21.15 -11.79
CA GLY A 57 9.94 -20.86 -13.00
C GLY A 57 9.83 -19.38 -13.33
N GLU A 58 9.63 -19.08 -14.61
CA GLU A 58 9.35 -17.72 -15.11
C GLU A 58 7.94 -17.32 -14.65
N ASP A 59 7.84 -16.38 -13.72
CA ASP A 59 6.54 -15.95 -13.19
C ASP A 59 5.83 -15.01 -14.16
N SER A 60 4.53 -15.23 -14.35
CA SER A 60 3.67 -14.49 -15.28
C SER A 60 3.26 -13.09 -14.78
N ARG A 61 3.68 -12.69 -13.57
CA ARG A 61 3.29 -11.44 -12.90
C ARG A 61 4.47 -10.48 -12.77
N PRO A 62 4.81 -9.69 -13.81
CA PRO A 62 5.99 -8.84 -13.82
C PRO A 62 6.01 -7.80 -12.69
N ASP A 63 4.84 -7.24 -12.34
CA ASP A 63 4.71 -6.27 -11.24
C ASP A 63 5.03 -6.90 -9.87
N TRP A 64 4.62 -8.14 -9.66
CA TRP A 64 4.87 -8.87 -8.42
C TRP A 64 6.34 -9.25 -8.28
N THR A 65 6.97 -9.66 -9.38
CA THR A 65 8.42 -9.93 -9.42
C THR A 65 9.22 -8.67 -9.10
N ALA A 66 8.90 -7.54 -9.74
CA ALA A 66 9.56 -6.27 -9.48
C ALA A 66 9.39 -5.82 -8.02
N ALA A 67 8.19 -5.96 -7.45
CA ALA A 67 7.93 -5.67 -6.05
C ALA A 67 8.68 -6.61 -5.10
N LYS A 68 8.77 -7.92 -5.40
CA LYS A 68 9.56 -8.88 -4.62
C LYS A 68 11.03 -8.51 -4.61
N ASP A 69 11.61 -8.16 -5.76
CA ASP A 69 13.01 -7.73 -5.85
C ASP A 69 13.27 -6.45 -5.06
N GLN A 70 12.38 -5.47 -5.16
CA GLN A 70 12.47 -4.22 -4.39
C GLN A 70 12.31 -4.46 -2.88
N PHE A 71 11.36 -5.31 -2.49
CA PHE A 71 11.14 -5.71 -1.09
C PHE A 71 12.40 -6.37 -0.51
N ILE A 72 12.95 -7.38 -1.20
CA ILE A 72 14.18 -8.08 -0.78
C ILE A 72 15.36 -7.12 -0.72
N LYS A 73 15.50 -6.23 -1.71
CA LYS A 73 16.57 -5.22 -1.73
C LYS A 73 16.47 -4.25 -0.55
N ASN A 74 15.27 -3.79 -0.20
CA ASN A 74 15.04 -2.92 0.95
C ASN A 74 15.38 -3.65 2.26
N PHE A 75 15.04 -4.93 2.36
CA PHE A 75 15.36 -5.77 3.51
C PHE A 75 16.87 -6.03 3.66
N ARG A 76 17.55 -6.37 2.55
CA ARG A 76 19.00 -6.71 2.53
C ARG A 76 19.93 -5.51 2.74
N LYS A 77 19.53 -4.31 2.34
CA LYS A 77 20.38 -3.10 2.46
C LYS A 77 20.61 -2.64 3.91
N GLY A 78 20.21 -3.42 4.91
CA GLY A 78 20.45 -3.13 6.33
C GLY A 78 19.72 -1.89 6.84
N LYS A 79 18.93 -1.21 5.99
CA LYS A 79 18.12 -0.09 6.45
C LYS A 79 16.97 -0.56 7.32
N GLY A 80 16.43 -1.78 7.14
CA GLY A 80 15.38 -2.33 8.01
C GLY A 80 14.16 -1.42 8.21
N GLU A 81 14.08 -0.33 7.45
CA GLU A 81 13.16 0.76 7.71
C GLU A 81 11.80 0.21 7.30
N PRO A 82 10.85 0.14 8.24
CA PRO A 82 9.55 -0.45 7.96
C PRO A 82 8.81 0.35 6.87
N VAL A 83 9.14 1.64 6.69
CA VAL A 83 8.45 2.56 5.79
C VAL A 83 8.72 2.28 4.31
N PRO A 84 9.97 2.20 3.78
CA PRO A 84 10.20 1.86 2.37
C PRO A 84 9.64 0.50 1.97
N THR A 85 9.70 -0.48 2.87
CA THR A 85 9.19 -1.83 2.62
C THR A 85 7.66 -1.85 2.59
N LEU A 86 7.02 -1.10 3.50
CA LEU A 86 5.57 -0.88 3.50
C LEU A 86 5.09 -0.23 2.20
N TRP A 87 5.78 0.82 1.75
CA TRP A 87 5.44 1.50 0.49
C TRP A 87 5.55 0.59 -0.72
N CYS A 88 6.51 -0.33 -0.76
CA CYS A 88 6.62 -1.32 -1.84
C CYS A 88 5.34 -2.15 -1.99
N VAL A 89 4.75 -2.60 -0.87
CA VAL A 89 3.53 -3.41 -0.88
C VAL A 89 2.30 -2.55 -1.23
N LEU A 90 2.23 -1.33 -0.70
CA LEU A 90 1.14 -0.39 -1.02
C LEU A 90 1.13 0.00 -2.50
N GLU A 91 2.29 0.24 -3.08
CA GLU A 91 2.42 0.57 -4.51
C GLU A 91 1.95 -0.59 -5.39
N LEU A 92 2.37 -1.82 -5.08
CA LEU A 92 1.91 -3.01 -5.79
C LEU A 92 0.39 -3.20 -5.68
N TRP A 93 -0.17 -3.04 -4.48
CA TRP A 93 -1.61 -3.14 -4.23
C TRP A 93 -2.40 -2.15 -5.08
N MET A 94 -2.02 -0.87 -5.08
CA MET A 94 -2.69 0.16 -5.87
C MET A 94 -2.52 -0.04 -7.37
N LYS A 95 -1.34 -0.44 -7.82
CA LYS A 95 -1.08 -0.74 -9.24
C LYS A 95 -1.96 -1.88 -9.74
N THR A 96 -2.20 -2.87 -8.89
CA THR A 96 -3.03 -4.05 -9.21
C THR A 96 -4.52 -3.71 -9.22
N HIS A 97 -5.02 -3.00 -8.19
CA HIS A 97 -6.46 -2.83 -7.96
C HIS A 97 -7.04 -1.48 -8.36
N TYR A 98 -6.25 -0.40 -8.39
CA TYR A 98 -6.73 0.97 -8.59
C TYR A 98 -5.88 1.73 -9.62
N LYS A 99 -5.83 1.19 -10.84
CA LYS A 99 -5.00 1.71 -11.94
C LYS A 99 -5.22 3.20 -12.24
N ILE A 100 -6.44 3.71 -12.10
CA ILE A 100 -6.73 5.14 -12.34
C ILE A 100 -6.05 6.00 -11.28
N ILE A 101 -6.16 5.60 -10.01
CA ILE A 101 -5.55 6.32 -8.88
C ILE A 101 -4.04 6.18 -8.93
N TRP A 102 -3.53 4.98 -9.20
CA TRP A 102 -2.12 4.75 -9.46
C TRP A 102 -1.58 5.73 -10.50
N LYS A 103 -2.24 5.84 -11.67
CA LYS A 103 -1.83 6.76 -12.73
C LYS A 103 -1.89 8.23 -12.30
N ALA A 104 -2.85 8.61 -11.46
CA ALA A 104 -2.98 9.98 -10.99
C ALA A 104 -1.91 10.37 -9.97
N LEU A 105 -1.45 9.42 -9.14
CA LEU A 105 -0.51 9.67 -8.04
C LEU A 105 0.94 9.30 -8.36
N SER A 106 1.16 8.51 -9.41
CA SER A 106 2.49 8.08 -9.81
C SER A 106 3.25 9.18 -10.56
N GLU A 107 4.57 9.15 -10.42
CA GLU A 107 5.45 9.97 -11.24
C GLU A 107 5.47 9.36 -12.65
N ASN A 108 4.96 10.11 -13.65
CA ASN A 108 4.82 9.73 -15.07
C ASN A 108 6.06 9.05 -15.71
N LYS A 109 7.23 9.09 -15.07
CA LYS A 109 8.49 8.53 -15.58
C LYS A 109 9.14 7.47 -14.68
N ARG A 110 8.64 7.21 -13.47
CA ARG A 110 9.34 6.35 -12.48
C ARG A 110 8.58 5.12 -12.01
N ASP A 111 7.37 4.89 -12.52
CA ASP A 111 6.51 3.75 -12.12
C ASP A 111 6.47 3.55 -10.59
N ALA A 112 6.39 4.67 -9.88
CA ALA A 112 6.40 4.78 -8.43
C ALA A 112 5.52 5.96 -8.02
N LEU A 113 4.97 5.92 -6.81
CA LEU A 113 4.24 7.07 -6.26
C LEU A 113 5.16 8.25 -6.07
N CYS A 114 4.60 9.44 -6.33
CA CYS A 114 5.29 10.68 -6.06
C CYS A 114 5.72 10.77 -4.60
N GLN A 115 6.95 11.25 -4.38
CA GLN A 115 7.47 11.42 -3.02
C GLN A 115 6.59 12.31 -2.14
N ASN A 116 5.93 13.32 -2.73
CA ASN A 116 5.01 14.20 -2.00
C ASN A 116 3.79 13.43 -1.48
N VAL A 117 3.27 12.48 -2.25
CA VAL A 117 2.14 11.62 -1.82
C VAL A 117 2.58 10.76 -0.64
N LYS A 118 3.77 10.15 -0.73
CA LYS A 118 4.31 9.33 0.36
C LYS A 118 4.50 10.15 1.64
N THR A 119 5.11 11.33 1.51
CA THR A 119 5.32 12.26 2.63
C THR A 119 4.00 12.70 3.27
N PHE A 120 2.98 13.03 2.47
CA PHE A 120 1.66 13.41 2.96
C PHE A 120 1.02 12.32 3.83
N PHE A 121 0.93 11.09 3.33
CA PHE A 121 0.34 9.98 4.09
C PHE A 121 1.19 9.60 5.31
N ASN A 122 2.52 9.61 5.20
CA ASN A 122 3.41 9.37 6.33
C ASN A 122 3.17 10.40 7.45
N ASN A 123 3.05 11.69 7.12
CA ASN A 123 2.83 12.74 8.11
C ASN A 123 1.50 12.55 8.84
N ILE A 124 0.42 12.20 8.12
CA ILE A 124 -0.88 11.90 8.73
C ILE A 124 -0.75 10.71 9.69
N PHE A 125 -0.08 9.64 9.25
CA PHE A 125 0.13 8.45 10.07
C PHE A 125 0.91 8.77 11.35
N PHE A 126 2.07 9.43 11.23
CA PHE A 126 2.93 9.70 12.37
C PHE A 126 2.29 10.67 13.36
N HIS A 127 1.67 11.77 12.88
CA HIS A 127 0.97 12.70 13.77
C HIS A 127 -0.24 12.05 14.45
N GLY A 128 -0.98 11.18 13.74
CA GLY A 128 -2.08 10.43 14.34
C GLY A 128 -1.61 9.50 15.46
N ILE A 129 -0.50 8.78 15.25
CA ILE A 129 0.10 7.89 16.27
C ILE A 129 0.65 8.68 17.45
N GLU A 130 1.34 9.80 17.22
CA GLU A 130 1.86 10.68 18.27
C GLU A 130 0.74 11.20 19.16
N GLU A 131 -0.34 11.74 18.58
CA GLU A 131 -1.47 12.27 19.34
C GLU A 131 -2.19 11.18 20.15
N MET A 132 -2.37 9.98 19.58
CA MET A 132 -2.95 8.85 20.31
C MET A 132 -2.06 8.42 21.47
N THR A 133 -0.74 8.36 21.26
CA THR A 133 0.24 7.98 22.28
C THR A 133 0.25 8.99 23.43
N GLU A 134 0.19 10.28 23.13
CA GLU A 134 0.06 11.33 24.15
C GLU A 134 -1.22 11.18 24.98
N LYS A 135 -2.37 10.96 24.33
CA LYS A 135 -3.66 10.82 25.02
C LYS A 135 -3.68 9.61 25.95
N ILE A 136 -3.17 8.46 25.50
CA ILE A 136 -3.06 7.25 26.32
C ILE A 136 -2.12 7.48 27.52
N SER A 137 -1.02 8.20 27.30
CA SER A 137 -0.04 8.49 28.36
C SER A 137 -0.57 9.45 29.43
N ARG A 138 -1.47 10.38 29.05
CA ARG A 138 -2.15 11.30 29.97
C ARG A 138 -3.37 10.68 30.69
N SER A 139 -3.82 9.51 30.27
CA SER A 139 -4.96 8.78 30.85
C SER A 139 -4.57 7.79 31.95
N LYS A 140 -3.28 7.73 32.30
CA LYS A 140 -2.74 6.96 33.44
C LYS A 140 -2.41 7.91 34.59
#